data_AF-G5A547-F1
#
_entry.id   AF-G5A547-F1
#
_cell.length_a   1.000
_cell.length_b   1.000
_cell.length_c   1.000
_cell.angle_alpha   90.00
_cell.angle_beta   90.00
_cell.angle_gamma   90.00
#
_symmetry.space_group_name_H-M   'P 1'
#
loop_
_entity.id
_entity.type
_entity.pdbx_description
1 polymer ?
#
loop_
_entity_poly.entity_id
_entity_poly.type
_entity_poly.pdbx_seq_one_letter_code
_entity_poly.pdbx_strand_id
1 'polypeptide(L)'
;MVSSAAVLTAQQMLLTAWFVVGMMPLILQIRSFLKFVTPHKITETLVVPPGAEQETANMSELCPALGLQMAHVWWNVETTNYYTLEHGRLCHFVSPQYNCHGNYVVGTDRVQAYHTTPSSCANDSYLVEMFFYHGSIGFYSYYEEVTGTYCTIDHTMYGLIDGLGTFDMNGWLLAQDGGSYDYRISFWYGTVGAIWVIYRALVLRRCYIACKRYGRRCDQMQETLPRRTAMVFVHENMRLSAHGASNYHRLALLYLLVEGVMSDLFLLVATDGIFAWFQYISFGYNLSGLLLILFELVENLKWLGETSRLFIKRLLFSYESSLLGELLSAIGQSYFLTSLSRSDLKESGLAARAVSYYVWGLVGHSIIVVVLIGFIMAVRIVRAVACVRWKFGRVWAILTAPCSVDTTFATRNKMMLLSGYCWDGGRLYYKPEALKAFGLLRMEEEDGSEFIVLRKLHWFQVPTVDLIVIGSVSDEHVEPCAERPCTGVVSLFGRSLGGPLDRSKVWSLRGRNKVSSSPSLRSIQVVACTE
;
A
#
# COMPACT_ATOMS: atom_id res chain seq x y z
N MET A 1 42.16 -13.92 -18.81
CA MET A 1 41.86 -13.38 -17.46
C MET A 1 40.39 -13.00 -17.44
N VAL A 2 39.55 -13.87 -16.88
CA VAL A 2 38.12 -13.57 -16.67
C VAL A 2 38.03 -12.75 -15.39
N SER A 3 37.53 -11.52 -15.50
CA SER A 3 37.29 -10.63 -14.36
C SER A 3 36.41 -11.34 -13.33
N SER A 4 36.91 -11.57 -12.12
CA SER A 4 36.07 -12.06 -11.02
C SER A 4 35.09 -10.95 -10.68
N ALA A 5 33.82 -11.13 -11.06
CA ALA A 5 32.75 -10.27 -10.56
C ALA A 5 32.85 -10.27 -9.03
N ALA A 6 33.11 -9.11 -8.42
CA ALA A 6 33.24 -8.98 -6.98
C ALA A 6 31.97 -9.51 -6.32
N VAL A 7 32.08 -10.61 -5.59
CA VAL A 7 30.94 -11.19 -4.86
C VAL A 7 30.59 -10.23 -3.73
N LEU A 8 29.42 -9.60 -3.81
CA LEU A 8 28.90 -8.72 -2.76
C LEU A 8 28.77 -9.51 -1.45
N THR A 9 29.25 -8.93 -0.36
CA THR A 9 29.02 -9.46 1.00
C THR A 9 27.53 -9.54 1.33
N ALA A 10 27.15 -10.37 2.30
CA ALA A 10 25.76 -10.51 2.72
C ALA A 10 25.21 -9.16 3.21
N GLN A 11 26.02 -8.39 3.94
CA GLN A 11 25.65 -7.04 4.35
C GLN A 11 25.42 -6.10 3.16
N GLN A 12 26.31 -6.08 2.17
CA GLN A 12 26.14 -5.23 0.98
C GLN A 12 24.87 -5.60 0.20
N MET A 13 24.59 -6.90 0.02
CA MET A 13 23.39 -7.37 -0.67
C MET A 13 22.10 -6.88 0.03
N LEU A 14 22.04 -7.01 1.36
CA LEU A 14 20.89 -6.57 2.14
C LEU A 14 20.71 -5.04 2.13
N LEU A 15 21.80 -4.28 2.22
CA LEU A 15 21.75 -2.82 2.19
C LEU A 15 21.34 -2.29 0.81
N THR A 16 21.82 -2.92 -0.27
CA THR A 16 21.38 -2.61 -1.63
C THR A 16 19.88 -2.91 -1.81
N ALA A 17 19.41 -4.06 -1.33
CA ALA A 17 17.99 -4.40 -1.37
C ALA A 17 17.16 -3.38 -0.56
N TRP A 18 17.55 -3.06 0.67
CA TRP A 18 16.89 -2.04 1.51
C TRP A 18 16.82 -0.66 0.83
N PHE A 19 17.88 -0.24 0.14
CA PHE A 19 17.88 1.03 -0.57
C PHE A 19 16.85 1.03 -1.72
N VAL A 20 16.84 -0.02 -2.54
CA VAL A 20 15.97 -0.14 -3.71
C VAL A 20 14.49 -0.26 -3.33
N VAL A 21 14.14 -1.14 -2.39
CA VAL A 21 12.72 -1.38 -2.04
C VAL A 21 12.21 -0.50 -0.91
N GLY A 22 13.09 0.23 -0.23
CA GLY A 22 12.74 1.07 0.92
C GLY A 22 12.95 2.55 0.67
N MET A 23 14.22 2.96 0.49
CA MET A 23 14.57 4.38 0.39
C MET A 23 14.06 5.05 -0.89
N MET A 24 14.16 4.39 -2.04
CA MET A 24 13.66 4.95 -3.31
C MET A 24 12.16 5.26 -3.25
N PRO A 25 11.27 4.34 -2.83
CA PRO A 25 9.85 4.66 -2.62
C PRO A 25 9.61 5.79 -1.62
N LEU A 26 10.36 5.86 -0.52
CA LEU A 26 10.21 6.95 0.46
C LEU A 26 10.55 8.31 -0.15
N ILE A 27 11.60 8.41 -0.98
CA ILE A 27 11.97 9.66 -1.65
C ILE A 27 10.86 10.11 -2.60
N LEU A 28 10.28 9.19 -3.37
CA LEU A 28 9.14 9.48 -4.22
C LEU A 28 7.95 9.97 -3.40
N GLN A 29 7.63 9.29 -2.30
CA GLN A 29 6.55 9.68 -1.39
C GLN A 29 6.77 11.09 -0.79
N ILE A 30 7.99 11.41 -0.35
CA ILE A 30 8.33 12.75 0.17
C ILE A 30 8.14 13.81 -0.90
N ARG A 31 8.59 13.55 -2.14
CA ARG A 31 8.39 14.46 -3.26
C ARG A 31 6.89 14.71 -3.50
N SER A 32 6.07 13.66 -3.49
CA SER A 32 4.62 13.77 -3.66
C SER A 32 3.96 14.55 -2.53
N PHE A 33 4.32 14.25 -1.28
CA PHE A 33 3.85 14.99 -0.10
C PHE A 33 4.19 16.49 -0.20
N LEU A 34 5.41 16.83 -0.59
CA LEU A 34 5.83 18.22 -0.75
C LEU A 34 5.02 18.96 -1.82
N LYS A 35 4.64 18.29 -2.93
CA LYS A 35 3.77 18.90 -3.93
C LYS A 35 2.40 19.27 -3.36
N PHE A 36 1.79 18.37 -2.60
CA PHE A 36 0.43 18.58 -2.08
C PHE A 36 0.35 19.49 -0.85
N VAL A 37 1.41 19.57 -0.04
CA VAL A 37 1.45 20.45 1.15
C VAL A 37 1.87 21.88 0.80
N THR A 38 2.40 22.12 -0.40
CA THR A 38 2.79 23.47 -0.82
C THR A 38 1.53 24.32 -1.03
N PRO A 39 1.47 25.56 -0.50
CA PRO A 39 0.35 26.46 -0.76
C PRO A 39 0.15 26.68 -2.26
N HIS A 40 -1.10 26.70 -2.70
CA HIS A 40 -1.46 26.91 -4.10
C HIS A 40 -2.40 28.11 -4.24
N LYS A 41 -2.49 28.65 -5.46
CA LYS A 41 -3.42 29.73 -5.82
C LYS A 41 -4.20 29.28 -7.05
N ILE A 42 -5.48 29.60 -7.09
CA ILE A 42 -6.37 29.30 -8.22
C ILE A 42 -6.19 30.38 -9.29
N THR A 43 -6.13 30.00 -10.56
CA THR A 43 -6.14 30.99 -11.66
C THR A 43 -7.39 31.87 -11.57
N GLU A 44 -7.18 33.18 -11.69
CA GLU A 44 -8.18 34.19 -11.35
C GLU A 44 -9.44 34.12 -12.25
N THR A 45 -9.28 33.65 -13.49
CA THR A 45 -10.39 33.43 -14.45
C THR A 45 -11.33 32.30 -14.03
N LEU A 46 -10.88 31.41 -13.13
CA LEU A 46 -11.65 30.27 -12.66
C LEU A 46 -12.37 30.52 -11.32
N VAL A 47 -12.06 31.64 -10.66
CA VAL A 47 -12.67 32.04 -9.40
C VAL A 47 -14.00 32.75 -9.68
N VAL A 48 -15.07 32.34 -8.98
CA VAL A 48 -16.38 32.99 -9.06
C VAL A 48 -16.27 34.39 -8.45
N PRO A 49 -16.52 35.47 -9.23
CA PRO A 49 -16.44 36.83 -8.70
C PRO A 49 -17.51 37.10 -7.63
N PRO A 50 -17.21 37.94 -6.63
CA PRO A 50 -18.19 38.34 -5.63
C PRO A 50 -19.44 38.95 -6.27
N GLY A 51 -20.62 38.41 -5.94
CA GLY A 51 -21.90 38.92 -6.44
C GLY A 51 -22.34 38.38 -7.80
N ALA A 52 -21.59 37.45 -8.42
CA ALA A 52 -22.04 36.76 -9.63
C ALA A 52 -23.29 35.89 -9.33
N GLU A 53 -24.31 35.99 -10.18
CA GLU A 53 -25.54 35.20 -10.06
C GLU A 53 -25.36 33.81 -10.68
N GLN A 54 -25.89 32.80 -9.99
CA GLN A 54 -25.88 31.42 -10.45
C GLN A 54 -27.01 31.18 -11.45
N GLU A 55 -26.68 30.66 -12.62
CA GLU A 55 -27.64 30.34 -13.67
C GLU A 55 -27.65 28.83 -14.00
N THR A 56 -28.82 28.29 -14.38
CA THR A 56 -29.01 26.86 -14.70
C THR A 56 -29.76 26.64 -16.03
N ALA A 57 -29.98 27.69 -16.83
CA ALA A 57 -30.70 27.59 -18.09
C ALA A 57 -29.82 27.03 -19.22
N ASN A 58 -30.38 26.24 -20.15
CA ASN A 58 -29.71 25.77 -21.37
C ASN A 58 -28.30 25.18 -21.18
N MET A 59 -28.05 24.47 -20.07
CA MET A 59 -26.71 24.00 -19.70
C MET A 59 -26.03 23.13 -20.76
N SER A 60 -26.79 22.31 -21.49
CA SER A 60 -26.25 21.45 -22.56
C SER A 60 -25.64 22.24 -23.72
N GLU A 61 -26.11 23.46 -23.97
CA GLU A 61 -25.59 24.35 -25.01
C GLU A 61 -24.50 25.27 -24.45
N LEU A 62 -24.70 25.77 -23.23
CA LEU A 62 -23.88 26.82 -22.63
C LEU A 62 -22.64 26.29 -21.93
N CYS A 63 -22.69 25.06 -21.42
CA CYS A 63 -21.63 24.36 -20.70
C CYS A 63 -21.59 22.88 -21.12
N PRO A 64 -21.16 22.60 -22.36
CA PRO A 64 -21.43 21.33 -23.05
C PRO A 64 -20.52 20.16 -22.64
N ALA A 65 -19.65 20.30 -21.64
CA ALA A 65 -18.70 19.25 -21.29
C ALA A 65 -19.40 18.04 -20.66
N LEU A 66 -19.15 16.85 -21.20
CA LEU A 66 -19.75 15.58 -20.73
C LEU A 66 -18.71 14.62 -20.11
N GLY A 67 -17.43 14.90 -20.32
CA GLY A 67 -16.36 14.02 -19.87
C GLY A 67 -15.01 14.72 -19.82
N LEU A 68 -14.13 14.11 -19.06
CA LEU A 68 -12.78 14.60 -18.84
C LEU A 68 -11.80 13.44 -18.96
N GLN A 69 -10.81 13.59 -19.83
CA GLN A 69 -9.75 12.62 -20.04
C GLN A 69 -8.42 13.21 -19.58
N MET A 70 -7.85 12.63 -18.52
CA MET A 70 -6.57 13.05 -17.94
C MET A 70 -5.72 11.84 -17.58
N ALA A 71 -4.42 11.88 -17.90
CA ALA A 71 -3.45 10.82 -17.59
C ALA A 71 -3.95 9.38 -17.86
N HIS A 72 -4.55 9.18 -19.04
CA HIS A 72 -5.14 7.90 -19.49
C HIS A 72 -6.34 7.39 -18.69
N VAL A 73 -6.93 8.20 -17.81
CA VAL A 73 -8.16 7.88 -17.06
C VAL A 73 -9.32 8.76 -17.50
N TRP A 74 -10.47 8.13 -17.74
CA TRP A 74 -11.73 8.81 -18.01
C TRP A 74 -12.48 9.16 -16.72
N TRP A 75 -12.95 10.41 -16.64
CA TRP A 75 -13.72 10.97 -15.53
C TRP A 75 -15.09 11.40 -16.04
N ASN A 76 -16.13 10.98 -15.33
CA ASN A 76 -17.49 11.43 -15.61
C ASN A 76 -17.69 12.82 -15.03
N VAL A 77 -18.14 13.74 -15.86
CA VAL A 77 -18.38 15.14 -15.46
C VAL A 77 -19.84 15.46 -15.72
N GLU A 78 -20.46 16.14 -14.75
CA GLU A 78 -21.79 16.72 -14.86
C GLU A 78 -21.68 18.21 -14.52
N THR A 79 -21.98 19.08 -15.48
CA THR A 79 -22.15 20.50 -15.18
C THR A 79 -23.44 20.68 -14.39
N THR A 80 -23.44 21.58 -13.40
CA THR A 80 -24.62 21.83 -12.53
C THR A 80 -25.14 23.25 -12.64
N ASN A 81 -24.28 24.23 -12.86
CA ASN A 81 -24.63 25.64 -13.06
C ASN A 81 -23.50 26.40 -13.77
N TYR A 82 -23.75 27.66 -14.10
CA TYR A 82 -22.73 28.57 -14.61
C TYR A 82 -22.93 30.00 -14.10
N TYR A 83 -21.92 30.83 -14.34
CA TYR A 83 -21.90 32.25 -14.05
C TYR A 83 -21.56 33.00 -15.34
N THR A 84 -22.37 34.00 -15.69
CA THR A 84 -22.11 34.88 -16.83
C THR A 84 -21.16 36.01 -16.38
N LEU A 85 -20.00 36.11 -17.02
CA LEU A 85 -18.95 37.09 -16.71
C LEU A 85 -18.71 38.02 -17.91
N GLU A 86 -18.07 39.18 -17.69
CA GLU A 86 -17.78 40.15 -18.76
C GLU A 86 -16.92 39.57 -19.90
N HIS A 87 -16.08 38.57 -19.61
CA HIS A 87 -15.14 37.97 -20.55
C HIS A 87 -15.43 36.51 -20.88
N GLY A 88 -16.66 36.03 -20.60
CA GLY A 88 -17.07 34.67 -20.96
C GLY A 88 -17.98 34.03 -19.94
N ARG A 89 -17.93 32.71 -19.87
CA ARG A 89 -18.78 31.91 -18.99
C ARG A 89 -17.94 30.99 -18.14
N LEU A 90 -18.19 31.01 -16.84
CA LEU A 90 -17.59 30.10 -15.87
C LEU A 90 -18.59 28.99 -15.54
N CYS A 91 -18.27 27.76 -15.92
CA CYS A 91 -19.15 26.61 -15.73
C CYS A 91 -18.70 25.84 -14.47
N HIS A 92 -19.64 25.56 -13.57
CA HIS A 92 -19.40 24.71 -12.40
C HIS A 92 -19.72 23.25 -12.75
N PHE A 93 -18.80 22.35 -12.39
CA PHE A 93 -18.92 20.93 -12.67
C PHE A 93 -18.65 20.07 -11.45
N VAL A 94 -19.25 18.87 -11.47
CA VAL A 94 -19.06 17.85 -10.46
C VAL A 94 -18.67 16.53 -11.09
N SER A 95 -17.91 15.72 -10.35
CA SER A 95 -17.79 14.28 -10.61
C SER A 95 -18.44 13.52 -9.45
N PRO A 96 -19.72 13.13 -9.57
CA PRO A 96 -20.50 12.66 -8.44
C PRO A 96 -19.91 11.43 -7.74
N GLN A 97 -19.32 10.53 -8.52
CA GLN A 97 -18.68 9.27 -8.09
C GLN A 97 -17.51 9.50 -7.14
N TYR A 98 -16.89 10.68 -7.26
CA TYR A 98 -15.58 10.96 -6.71
C TYR A 98 -15.60 12.17 -5.79
N ASN A 99 -16.77 12.78 -5.51
CA ASN A 99 -16.84 13.98 -4.70
C ASN A 99 -15.87 15.08 -5.21
N CYS A 100 -15.80 15.23 -6.55
CA CYS A 100 -15.05 16.30 -7.20
C CYS A 100 -15.97 17.46 -7.51
N HIS A 101 -15.49 18.67 -7.27
CA HIS A 101 -16.19 19.93 -7.54
C HIS A 101 -15.19 20.93 -8.08
N GLY A 102 -15.57 21.70 -9.09
CA GLY A 102 -14.65 22.62 -9.72
C GLY A 102 -15.32 23.52 -10.74
N ASN A 103 -14.53 24.42 -11.31
CA ASN A 103 -14.99 25.32 -12.37
C ASN A 103 -14.10 25.18 -13.59
N TYR A 104 -14.70 25.38 -14.76
CA TYR A 104 -13.98 25.42 -16.02
C TYR A 104 -14.45 26.58 -16.90
N VAL A 105 -13.54 27.05 -17.74
CA VAL A 105 -13.80 28.03 -18.79
C VAL A 105 -13.34 27.44 -20.12
N VAL A 106 -14.16 27.61 -21.15
CA VAL A 106 -13.80 27.26 -22.54
C VAL A 106 -13.55 28.55 -23.30
N GLY A 107 -12.38 28.64 -23.93
CA GLY A 107 -12.01 29.76 -24.78
C GLY A 107 -12.85 29.81 -26.06
N THR A 108 -12.95 31.00 -26.66
CA THR A 108 -13.72 31.23 -27.89
C THR A 108 -12.95 30.85 -29.15
N ASP A 109 -11.62 30.88 -29.08
CA ASP A 109 -10.75 30.67 -30.23
C ASP A 109 -10.32 29.22 -30.34
N ARG A 110 -10.25 28.74 -31.59
CA ARG A 110 -9.71 27.41 -31.89
C ARG A 110 -8.21 27.40 -31.64
N VAL A 111 -7.75 26.36 -30.97
CA VAL A 111 -6.33 26.16 -30.64
C VAL A 111 -5.85 24.80 -31.14
N GLN A 112 -4.53 24.63 -31.20
CA GLN A 112 -3.95 23.33 -31.49
C GLN A 112 -4.39 22.32 -30.42
N ALA A 113 -4.94 21.18 -30.87
CA ALA A 113 -5.38 20.12 -30.00
C ALA A 113 -4.24 19.61 -29.10
N TYR A 114 -4.58 19.33 -27.83
CA TYR A 114 -3.63 18.78 -26.87
C TYR A 114 -3.14 17.39 -27.31
N HIS A 115 -1.94 16.96 -26.91
CA HIS A 115 -1.32 15.72 -27.46
C HIS A 115 -2.09 14.43 -27.16
N THR A 116 -2.93 14.43 -26.13
CA THR A 116 -3.80 13.29 -25.78
C THR A 116 -5.16 13.33 -26.49
N THR A 117 -5.47 14.41 -27.22
CA THR A 117 -6.72 14.60 -27.93
C THR A 117 -6.78 13.67 -29.16
N PRO A 118 -7.91 12.98 -29.41
CA PRO A 118 -8.07 12.15 -30.60
C PRO A 118 -7.87 12.94 -31.88
N SER A 119 -7.33 12.29 -32.92
CA SER A 119 -7.10 12.93 -34.22
C SER A 119 -8.38 13.44 -34.88
N SER A 120 -9.54 12.87 -34.54
CA SER A 120 -10.86 13.36 -34.98
C SER A 120 -11.17 14.77 -34.50
N CYS A 121 -10.60 15.20 -33.36
CA CYS A 121 -10.83 16.48 -32.71
C CYS A 121 -9.76 17.54 -33.04
N ALA A 122 -8.78 17.22 -33.90
CA ALA A 122 -7.61 18.06 -34.14
C ALA A 122 -7.93 19.50 -34.59
N ASN A 123 -9.01 19.67 -35.35
CA ASN A 123 -9.43 20.97 -35.92
C ASN A 123 -10.59 21.64 -35.18
N ASP A 124 -11.16 20.98 -34.18
CA ASP A 124 -12.39 21.39 -33.47
C ASP A 124 -12.17 21.42 -31.96
N SER A 125 -10.96 21.89 -31.58
CA SER A 125 -10.44 22.01 -30.23
C SER A 125 -10.36 23.47 -29.78
N TYR A 126 -10.81 23.75 -28.57
CA TYR A 126 -10.80 25.07 -27.92
C TYR A 126 -10.02 25.00 -26.62
N LEU A 127 -9.35 26.08 -26.22
CA LEU A 127 -8.61 26.11 -24.96
C LEU A 127 -9.59 25.84 -23.80
N VAL A 128 -9.20 24.97 -22.86
CA VAL A 128 -9.91 24.81 -21.59
C VAL A 128 -8.95 25.01 -20.44
N GLU A 129 -9.38 25.83 -19.49
CA GLU A 129 -8.75 26.00 -18.19
C GLU A 129 -9.77 25.56 -17.14
N MET A 130 -9.32 24.80 -16.17
CA MET A 130 -10.18 24.38 -15.07
C MET A 130 -9.39 24.09 -13.81
N PHE A 131 -10.06 24.19 -12.68
CA PHE A 131 -9.59 23.60 -11.44
C PHE A 131 -10.70 22.76 -10.85
N PHE A 132 -10.30 21.81 -10.03
CA PHE A 132 -11.24 21.13 -9.16
C PHE A 132 -10.57 20.70 -7.88
N TYR A 133 -11.41 20.50 -6.89
CA TYR A 133 -11.08 19.85 -5.65
C TYR A 133 -11.78 18.50 -5.59
N HIS A 134 -11.04 17.48 -5.22
CA HIS A 134 -11.56 16.14 -4.97
C HIS A 134 -11.46 15.85 -3.48
N GLY A 135 -12.61 15.66 -2.82
CA GLY A 135 -12.66 15.42 -1.38
C GLY A 135 -12.02 14.09 -0.94
N SER A 136 -11.23 14.11 0.13
CA SER A 136 -10.67 12.90 0.76
C SER A 136 -11.67 12.27 1.75
N ILE A 137 -11.23 11.25 2.51
CA ILE A 137 -11.98 10.64 3.63
C ILE A 137 -11.93 11.53 4.89
N GLY A 138 -11.06 12.55 4.90
CA GLY A 138 -10.92 13.55 5.98
C GLY A 138 -11.55 14.92 5.66
N PHE A 139 -11.32 15.90 6.52
CA PHE A 139 -11.75 17.30 6.34
C PHE A 139 -10.83 18.07 5.36
N TYR A 140 -10.43 17.46 4.25
CA TYR A 140 -9.63 18.13 3.24
C TYR A 140 -9.88 17.57 1.84
N SER A 141 -9.49 18.32 0.84
CA SER A 141 -9.59 17.98 -0.57
C SER A 141 -8.26 18.20 -1.30
N TYR A 142 -8.05 17.42 -2.35
CA TYR A 142 -6.92 17.56 -3.26
C TYR A 142 -7.27 18.56 -4.35
N TYR A 143 -6.41 19.55 -4.53
CA TYR A 143 -6.51 20.55 -5.58
C TYR A 143 -5.76 20.07 -6.82
N GLU A 144 -6.43 20.17 -7.96
CA GLU A 144 -5.84 19.94 -9.28
C GLU A 144 -6.27 21.08 -10.20
N GLU A 145 -5.29 21.67 -10.86
CA GLU A 145 -5.50 22.68 -11.90
C GLU A 145 -5.05 22.09 -13.22
N VAL A 146 -5.87 22.25 -14.25
CA VAL A 146 -5.74 21.55 -15.52
C VAL A 146 -5.88 22.54 -16.66
N THR A 147 -4.95 22.44 -17.59
CA THR A 147 -4.98 23.15 -18.86
C THR A 147 -5.02 22.12 -19.99
N GLY A 148 -5.72 22.46 -21.07
CA GLY A 148 -5.88 21.53 -22.18
C GLY A 148 -6.79 22.04 -23.27
N THR A 149 -7.47 21.11 -23.95
CA THR A 149 -8.42 21.42 -25.01
C THR A 149 -9.76 20.72 -24.84
N TYR A 150 -10.85 21.45 -25.07
CA TYR A 150 -12.20 20.93 -25.20
C TYR A 150 -12.51 20.61 -26.67
N CYS A 151 -12.99 19.40 -26.95
CA CYS A 151 -13.44 19.00 -28.27
C CYS A 151 -14.96 19.14 -28.44
N THR A 152 -15.38 19.83 -29.49
CA THR A 152 -16.82 20.03 -29.79
C THR A 152 -17.51 18.82 -30.43
N ILE A 153 -16.75 17.85 -30.94
CA ILE A 153 -17.30 16.67 -31.64
C ILE A 153 -17.76 15.61 -30.62
N ASP A 154 -16.98 15.36 -29.58
CA ASP A 154 -17.26 14.33 -28.56
C ASP A 154 -17.55 14.91 -27.18
N HIS A 155 -17.60 16.24 -27.06
CA HIS A 155 -17.92 16.97 -25.83
C HIS A 155 -16.98 16.64 -24.66
N THR A 156 -15.73 16.30 -24.95
CA THR A 156 -14.74 15.88 -23.94
C THR A 156 -13.66 16.95 -23.74
N MET A 157 -13.29 17.18 -22.47
CA MET A 157 -12.11 17.95 -22.09
C MET A 157 -10.88 17.03 -22.03
N TYR A 158 -9.82 17.39 -22.73
CA TYR A 158 -8.54 16.69 -22.76
C TYR A 158 -7.49 17.60 -22.15
N GLY A 159 -6.89 17.22 -21.01
CA GLY A 159 -5.94 18.10 -20.35
C GLY A 159 -4.92 17.37 -19.49
N LEU A 160 -3.96 18.15 -19.02
CA LEU A 160 -2.91 17.73 -18.10
C LEU A 160 -2.85 18.66 -16.91
N ILE A 161 -2.45 18.11 -15.78
CA ILE A 161 -2.37 18.86 -14.53
C ILE A 161 -1.18 19.81 -14.56
N ASP A 162 -1.48 21.08 -14.37
CA ASP A 162 -0.54 22.20 -14.30
C ASP A 162 -0.28 22.65 -12.85
N GLY A 163 -1.28 22.48 -11.96
CA GLY A 163 -1.21 22.86 -10.55
C GLY A 163 -1.67 21.76 -9.61
N LEU A 164 -1.03 21.67 -8.44
CA LEU A 164 -1.36 20.71 -7.37
C LEU A 164 -1.34 21.40 -6.02
N GLY A 165 -2.20 20.92 -5.12
CA GLY A 165 -2.25 21.41 -3.75
C GLY A 165 -3.30 20.69 -2.92
N THR A 166 -3.62 21.23 -1.75
CA THR A 166 -4.66 20.70 -0.87
C THR A 166 -5.31 21.83 -0.10
N PHE A 167 -6.57 21.66 0.32
CA PHE A 167 -7.26 22.64 1.16
C PHE A 167 -8.20 21.97 2.17
N ASP A 168 -8.33 22.57 3.35
CA ASP A 168 -9.16 22.06 4.44
C ASP A 168 -10.66 22.32 4.16
N MET A 169 -11.21 21.61 3.18
CA MET A 169 -12.63 21.62 2.85
C MET A 169 -13.09 20.25 2.34
N ASN A 170 -14.35 19.91 2.61
CA ASN A 170 -14.97 18.71 2.05
C ASN A 170 -16.51 18.79 2.13
N GLY A 171 -17.17 17.83 1.49
CA GLY A 171 -18.62 17.63 1.51
C GLY A 171 -19.40 18.85 1.06
N TRP A 172 -20.33 19.31 1.89
CA TRP A 172 -21.20 20.43 1.52
C TRP A 172 -20.42 21.73 1.25
N LEU A 173 -19.40 22.03 2.05
CA LEU A 173 -18.57 23.23 1.86
C LEU A 173 -17.82 23.20 0.53
N LEU A 174 -17.33 22.01 0.15
CA LEU A 174 -16.66 21.79 -1.13
C LEU A 174 -17.62 21.97 -2.32
N ALA A 175 -18.87 21.49 -2.19
CA ALA A 175 -19.88 21.64 -3.23
C ALA A 175 -20.35 23.08 -3.46
N GLN A 176 -20.01 24.00 -2.55
CA GLN A 176 -20.34 25.42 -2.65
C GLN A 176 -19.11 26.30 -2.89
N ASP A 177 -17.93 25.71 -3.09
CA ASP A 177 -16.70 26.47 -3.24
C ASP A 177 -16.64 27.15 -4.61
N GLY A 178 -16.66 28.48 -4.61
CA GLY A 178 -16.44 29.30 -5.80
C GLY A 178 -14.97 29.59 -6.09
N GLY A 179 -14.04 29.12 -5.26
CA GLY A 179 -12.63 29.49 -5.33
C GLY A 179 -12.28 30.74 -4.50
N SER A 180 -11.00 31.11 -4.49
CA SER A 180 -10.51 32.32 -3.81
C SER A 180 -9.27 32.85 -4.55
N TYR A 181 -9.08 34.17 -4.48
CA TYR A 181 -7.87 34.85 -4.94
C TYR A 181 -6.68 34.70 -3.98
N ASP A 182 -6.92 34.23 -2.76
CA ASP A 182 -5.88 34.00 -1.75
C ASP A 182 -5.20 32.65 -1.91
N TYR A 183 -3.99 32.54 -1.35
CA TYR A 183 -3.31 31.25 -1.21
C TYR A 183 -4.09 30.31 -0.30
N ARG A 184 -4.18 29.04 -0.71
CA ARG A 184 -4.86 27.98 0.00
C ARG A 184 -3.87 26.86 0.37
N ILE A 185 -4.10 26.25 1.53
CA ILE A 185 -3.31 25.14 2.06
C ILE A 185 -4.15 24.28 3.01
N SER A 186 -3.89 22.98 3.08
CA SER A 186 -4.46 22.09 4.10
C SER A 186 -3.47 21.85 5.25
N PHE A 187 -3.85 22.29 6.45
CA PHE A 187 -3.11 21.94 7.66
C PHE A 187 -3.37 20.49 8.08
N TRP A 188 -4.56 19.96 7.77
CA TRP A 188 -4.90 18.58 8.04
C TRP A 188 -4.00 17.62 7.25
N TYR A 189 -3.94 17.78 5.93
CA TYR A 189 -3.08 16.98 5.06
C TYR A 189 -1.61 17.14 5.44
N GLY A 190 -1.17 18.38 5.68
CA GLY A 190 0.21 18.65 6.13
C GLY A 190 0.58 17.87 7.39
N THR A 191 -0.33 17.83 8.38
CA THR A 191 -0.10 17.13 9.65
C THR A 191 -0.15 15.61 9.49
N VAL A 192 -1.21 15.06 8.90
CA VAL A 192 -1.40 13.62 8.75
C VAL A 192 -0.37 13.03 7.80
N GLY A 193 -0.08 13.72 6.69
CA GLY A 193 0.95 13.35 5.73
C GLY A 193 2.35 13.36 6.35
N ALA A 194 2.69 14.38 7.16
CA ALA A 194 3.96 14.41 7.88
C ALA A 194 4.08 13.24 8.87
N ILE A 195 3.04 12.94 9.65
CA ILE A 195 3.01 11.78 10.55
C ILE A 195 3.28 10.48 9.77
N TRP A 196 2.64 10.32 8.62
CA TRP A 196 2.81 9.12 7.79
C TRP A 196 4.23 8.99 7.21
N VAL A 197 4.80 10.07 6.69
CA VAL A 197 6.19 10.11 6.18
C VAL A 197 7.19 9.81 7.30
N ILE A 198 7.04 10.43 8.47
CA ILE A 198 7.89 10.18 9.65
C ILE A 198 7.78 8.71 10.06
N TYR A 199 6.57 8.17 10.12
CA TYR A 199 6.33 6.78 10.46
C TYR A 199 7.05 5.81 9.50
N ARG A 200 6.92 6.03 8.18
CA ARG A 200 7.62 5.24 7.15
C ARG A 200 9.14 5.35 7.28
N ALA A 201 9.67 6.54 7.54
CA ALA A 201 11.10 6.75 7.77
C ALA A 201 11.61 5.98 9.01
N LEU A 202 10.85 5.93 10.09
CA LEU A 202 11.18 5.16 11.29
C LEU A 202 11.18 3.64 11.02
N VAL A 203 10.19 3.14 10.25
CA VAL A 203 10.16 1.73 9.81
C VAL A 203 11.40 1.39 8.96
N LEU A 204 11.79 2.28 8.04
CA LEU A 204 12.97 2.08 7.21
C LEU A 204 14.27 2.11 8.02
N ARG A 205 14.39 3.02 9.00
CA ARG A 205 15.51 3.03 9.94
C ARG A 205 15.61 1.73 10.72
N ARG A 206 14.49 1.21 11.23
CA ARG A 206 14.45 -0.08 11.94
C ARG A 206 14.92 -1.21 11.02
N CYS A 207 14.42 -1.26 9.79
CA CYS A 207 14.82 -2.24 8.79
C CYS A 207 16.32 -2.16 8.45
N TYR A 208 16.85 -0.94 8.25
CA TYR A 208 18.28 -0.72 8.00
C TYR A 208 19.16 -1.37 9.07
N ILE A 209 18.82 -1.15 10.36
CA ILE A 209 19.59 -1.70 11.47
C ILE A 209 19.48 -3.24 11.49
N ALA A 210 18.28 -3.80 11.23
CA ALA A 210 18.07 -5.23 11.14
C ALA A 210 18.89 -5.86 10.00
N CYS A 211 18.87 -5.26 8.81
CA CYS A 211 19.66 -5.67 7.64
C CYS A 211 21.16 -5.62 7.92
N LYS A 212 21.64 -4.52 8.53
CA LYS A 212 23.06 -4.35 8.89
C LYS A 212 23.52 -5.43 9.88
N ARG A 213 22.75 -5.67 10.94
CA ARG A 213 23.09 -6.66 11.98
C ARG A 213 23.02 -8.09 11.46
N TYR A 214 21.99 -8.42 10.67
CA TYR A 214 21.83 -9.74 10.08
C TYR A 214 22.93 -10.02 9.03
N GLY A 215 23.20 -9.06 8.15
CA GLY A 215 24.28 -9.14 7.17
C GLY A 215 25.65 -9.35 7.81
N ARG A 216 26.00 -8.54 8.81
CA ARG A 216 27.27 -8.70 9.55
C ARG A 216 27.39 -10.09 10.18
N ARG A 217 26.30 -10.63 10.72
CA ARG A 217 26.29 -11.98 11.30
C ARG A 217 26.50 -13.05 10.22
N CYS A 218 25.84 -12.94 9.08
CA CYS A 218 26.07 -13.84 7.95
C CYS A 218 27.53 -13.78 7.49
N ASP A 219 28.09 -12.58 7.33
CA ASP A 219 29.49 -12.40 6.93
C ASP A 219 30.46 -13.02 7.96
N GLN A 220 30.18 -12.89 9.27
CA GLN A 220 30.95 -13.53 10.34
C GLN A 220 30.88 -15.07 10.31
N MET A 221 29.74 -15.63 9.87
CA MET A 221 29.55 -17.06 9.68
C MET A 221 30.04 -17.54 8.29
N GLN A 222 30.64 -16.65 7.48
CA GLN A 222 31.06 -16.92 6.10
C GLN A 222 29.92 -17.37 5.19
N GLU A 223 28.72 -16.84 5.44
CA GLU A 223 27.49 -17.20 4.77
C GLU A 223 27.10 -16.17 3.71
N THR A 224 26.89 -16.64 2.48
CA THR A 224 26.45 -15.77 1.38
C THR A 224 24.92 -15.66 1.35
N LEU A 225 24.42 -14.49 0.94
CA LEU A 225 22.99 -14.26 0.75
C LEU A 225 22.67 -14.03 -0.73
N PRO A 226 21.93 -14.96 -1.37
CA PRO A 226 21.39 -14.74 -2.70
C PRO A 226 20.44 -13.53 -2.70
N ARG A 227 20.38 -12.81 -3.83
CA ARG A 227 19.51 -11.64 -4.02
C ARG A 227 18.07 -11.90 -3.57
N ARG A 228 17.52 -13.06 -3.94
CA ARG A 228 16.14 -13.43 -3.59
C ARG A 228 15.92 -13.55 -2.08
N THR A 229 16.84 -14.20 -1.38
CA THR A 229 16.83 -14.36 0.08
C THR A 229 16.93 -13.00 0.77
N ALA A 230 17.82 -12.13 0.29
CA ALA A 230 17.97 -10.78 0.81
C ALA A 230 16.69 -9.93 0.63
N MET A 231 16.04 -10.02 -0.53
CA MET A 231 14.78 -9.31 -0.80
C MET A 231 13.65 -9.73 0.15
N VAL A 232 13.50 -11.05 0.39
CA VAL A 232 12.51 -11.57 1.35
C VAL A 232 12.79 -11.05 2.76
N PHE A 233 14.04 -11.11 3.20
CA PHE A 233 14.43 -10.60 4.52
C PHE A 233 14.10 -9.11 4.68
N VAL A 234 14.44 -8.29 3.68
CA VAL A 234 14.14 -6.86 3.71
C VAL A 234 12.63 -6.62 3.75
N HIS A 235 11.83 -7.31 2.93
CA HIS A 235 10.38 -7.13 2.94
C HIS A 235 9.69 -7.54 4.25
N GLU A 236 10.17 -8.60 4.92
CA GLU A 236 9.70 -8.97 6.25
C GLU A 236 10.03 -7.88 7.29
N ASN A 237 11.22 -7.30 7.22
CA ASN A 237 11.68 -6.29 8.20
C ASN A 237 11.10 -4.88 7.95
N MET A 238 10.64 -4.59 6.72
CA MET A 238 9.88 -3.39 6.36
C MET A 238 8.37 -3.49 6.66
N ARG A 239 7.93 -4.51 7.41
CA ARG A 239 6.54 -4.61 7.87
C ARG A 239 6.10 -3.35 8.61
N LEU A 240 4.88 -2.89 8.35
CA LEU A 240 4.32 -1.71 9.02
C LEU A 240 4.09 -2.00 10.51
N SER A 241 3.26 -2.97 10.85
CA SER A 241 3.01 -3.32 12.26
C SER A 241 4.22 -3.98 12.94
N ALA A 242 4.48 -3.63 14.20
CA ALA A 242 5.40 -4.36 15.06
C ALA A 242 4.87 -5.77 15.44
N HIS A 243 5.76 -6.66 15.90
CA HIS A 243 5.34 -7.93 16.50
C HIS A 243 4.56 -7.65 17.79
N GLY A 244 3.38 -8.28 17.93
CA GLY A 244 2.49 -8.05 19.06
C GLY A 244 1.62 -6.79 18.97
N ALA A 245 1.56 -6.12 17.81
CA ALA A 245 0.64 -5.01 17.60
C ALA A 245 -0.82 -5.43 17.88
N SER A 246 -1.59 -4.56 18.55
CA SER A 246 -3.04 -4.70 18.74
C SER A 246 -3.81 -4.31 17.48
N ASN A 247 -5.11 -4.60 17.46
CA ASN A 247 -5.97 -4.17 16.34
C ASN A 247 -6.20 -2.66 16.31
N TYR A 248 -6.17 -1.98 17.47
CA TYR A 248 -6.21 -0.51 17.50
C TYR A 248 -5.02 0.11 16.77
N HIS A 249 -3.81 -0.42 17.00
CA HIS A 249 -2.64 0.06 16.27
C HIS A 249 -2.76 -0.22 14.76
N ARG A 250 -3.25 -1.39 14.37
CA ARG A 250 -3.46 -1.72 12.95
C ARG A 250 -4.54 -0.85 12.30
N LEU A 251 -5.58 -0.46 13.03
CA LEU A 251 -6.60 0.46 12.53
C LEU A 251 -6.02 1.87 12.31
N ALA A 252 -5.17 2.36 13.20
CA ALA A 252 -4.46 3.62 12.99
C ALA A 252 -3.53 3.57 11.76
N LEU A 253 -2.82 2.45 11.56
CA LEU A 253 -2.02 2.25 10.35
C LEU A 253 -2.87 2.14 9.09
N LEU A 254 -4.05 1.53 9.18
CA LEU A 254 -5.00 1.42 8.08
C LEU A 254 -5.43 2.82 7.62
N TYR A 255 -5.77 3.70 8.57
CA TYR A 255 -6.10 5.09 8.29
C TYR A 255 -4.96 5.81 7.55
N LEU A 256 -3.73 5.79 8.09
CA LEU A 256 -2.58 6.44 7.44
C LEU A 256 -2.27 5.84 6.05
N LEU A 257 -2.47 4.53 5.89
CA LEU A 257 -2.27 3.87 4.62
C LEU A 257 -3.32 4.28 3.59
N VAL A 258 -4.59 4.43 3.99
CA VAL A 258 -5.67 4.91 3.12
C VAL A 258 -5.39 6.35 2.64
N GLU A 259 -4.93 7.24 3.52
CA GLU A 259 -4.53 8.60 3.12
C GLU A 259 -3.35 8.59 2.13
N GLY A 260 -2.42 7.62 2.29
CA GLY A 260 -1.35 7.36 1.33
C GLY A 260 -1.87 6.85 -0.02
N VAL A 261 -2.85 5.94 -0.02
CA VAL A 261 -3.50 5.41 -1.23
C VAL A 261 -4.22 6.53 -1.99
N MET A 262 -4.94 7.41 -1.29
CA MET A 262 -5.60 8.56 -1.91
C MET A 262 -4.57 9.49 -2.54
N SER A 263 -3.53 9.90 -1.80
CA SER A 263 -2.44 10.73 -2.35
C SER A 263 -1.82 10.12 -3.61
N ASP A 264 -1.67 8.79 -3.63
CA ASP A 264 -1.10 8.10 -4.77
C ASP A 264 -2.02 8.08 -6.00
N LEU A 265 -3.33 7.91 -5.77
CA LEU A 265 -4.37 7.96 -6.80
C LEU A 265 -4.40 9.35 -7.48
N PHE A 266 -4.26 10.42 -6.72
CA PHE A 266 -4.23 11.78 -7.28
C PHE A 266 -2.98 12.05 -8.09
N LEU A 267 -1.82 11.68 -7.57
CA LEU A 267 -0.59 11.88 -8.30
C LEU A 267 -0.54 11.08 -9.61
N LEU A 268 -1.24 9.94 -9.67
CA LEU A 268 -1.38 9.13 -10.88
C LEU A 268 -2.12 9.89 -11.97
N VAL A 269 -3.12 10.69 -11.60
CA VAL A 269 -3.83 11.58 -12.53
C VAL A 269 -2.96 12.79 -12.90
N ALA A 270 -2.09 13.21 -11.99
CA ALA A 270 -1.23 14.39 -12.14
C ALA A 270 0.14 14.14 -12.79
N THR A 271 0.43 12.91 -13.20
CA THR A 271 1.71 12.58 -13.84
C THR A 271 1.47 11.89 -15.17
N ASP A 272 2.21 12.34 -16.19
CA ASP A 272 2.23 11.73 -17.52
C ASP A 272 3.58 11.05 -17.79
N GLY A 273 3.62 10.18 -18.78
CA GLY A 273 4.82 9.48 -19.23
C GLY A 273 5.39 8.49 -18.21
N ILE A 274 6.72 8.43 -18.10
CA ILE A 274 7.42 7.41 -17.28
C ILE A 274 7.15 7.59 -15.78
N PHE A 275 6.87 8.81 -15.32
CA PHE A 275 6.57 9.06 -13.91
C PHE A 275 5.21 8.49 -13.49
N ALA A 276 4.23 8.46 -14.40
CA ALA A 276 2.94 7.82 -14.16
C ALA A 276 3.12 6.33 -13.82
N TRP A 277 4.03 5.63 -14.50
CA TRP A 277 4.33 4.22 -14.24
C TRP A 277 4.84 3.96 -12.82
N PHE A 278 5.75 4.82 -12.31
CA PHE A 278 6.20 4.70 -10.93
C PHE A 278 5.05 4.89 -9.94
N GLN A 279 4.10 5.76 -10.29
CA GLN A 279 2.95 6.06 -9.46
C GLN A 279 1.93 4.91 -9.42
N TYR A 280 1.64 4.29 -10.57
CA TYR A 280 0.86 3.04 -10.64
C TYR A 280 1.49 1.91 -9.79
N ILE A 281 2.82 1.78 -9.81
CA ILE A 281 3.53 0.80 -8.97
C ILE A 281 3.37 1.12 -7.48
N SER A 282 3.55 2.38 -7.08
CA SER A 282 3.35 2.82 -5.68
C SER A 282 1.93 2.54 -5.20
N PHE A 283 0.93 2.89 -6.01
CA PHE A 283 -0.48 2.65 -5.72
C PHE A 283 -0.79 1.16 -5.56
N GLY A 284 -0.29 0.31 -6.48
CA GLY A 284 -0.41 -1.16 -6.35
C GLY A 284 0.24 -1.71 -5.08
N TYR A 285 1.41 -1.19 -4.70
CA TYR A 285 2.09 -1.58 -3.46
C TYR A 285 1.30 -1.17 -2.21
N ASN A 286 0.71 0.03 -2.19
CA ASN A 286 -0.11 0.48 -1.06
C ASN A 286 -1.43 -0.30 -0.97
N LEU A 287 -2.08 -0.65 -2.09
CA LEU A 287 -3.23 -1.56 -2.11
C LEU A 287 -2.88 -2.98 -1.61
N SER A 288 -1.70 -3.47 -1.95
CA SER A 288 -1.15 -4.73 -1.40
C SER A 288 -0.94 -4.65 0.11
N GLY A 289 -0.40 -3.52 0.59
CA GLY A 289 -0.29 -3.23 2.02
C GLY A 289 -1.64 -3.18 2.74
N LEU A 290 -2.67 -2.64 2.07
CA LEU A 290 -4.03 -2.52 2.58
C LEU A 290 -4.62 -3.92 2.79
N LEU A 291 -4.55 -4.77 1.77
CA LEU A 291 -4.98 -6.17 1.82
C LEU A 291 -4.27 -6.93 2.94
N LEU A 292 -2.97 -6.69 3.13
CA LEU A 292 -2.18 -7.34 4.18
C LEU A 292 -2.59 -6.90 5.59
N ILE A 293 -2.72 -5.60 5.87
CA ILE A 293 -3.13 -5.12 7.19
C ILE A 293 -4.54 -5.61 7.54
N LEU A 294 -5.45 -5.62 6.57
CA LEU A 294 -6.80 -6.17 6.74
C LEU A 294 -6.75 -7.66 7.10
N PHE A 295 -5.93 -8.45 6.42
CA PHE A 295 -5.76 -9.86 6.75
C PHE A 295 -5.14 -10.06 8.14
N GLU A 296 -4.15 -9.25 8.52
CA GLU A 296 -3.55 -9.31 9.85
C GLU A 296 -4.55 -8.97 10.98
N LEU A 297 -5.49 -8.04 10.73
CA LEU A 297 -6.59 -7.73 11.64
C LEU A 297 -7.47 -8.98 11.85
N VAL A 298 -7.88 -9.63 10.77
CA VAL A 298 -8.68 -10.87 10.81
C VAL A 298 -7.91 -12.02 11.48
N GLU A 299 -6.62 -12.17 11.18
CA GLU A 299 -5.76 -13.18 11.78
C GLU A 299 -5.64 -12.98 13.30
N ASN A 300 -5.49 -11.74 13.75
CA ASN A 300 -5.40 -11.42 15.18
C ASN A 300 -6.73 -11.55 15.93
N LEU A 301 -7.87 -11.41 15.23
CA LEU A 301 -9.21 -11.70 15.76
C LEU A 301 -9.45 -13.21 15.96
N LYS A 302 -8.58 -14.08 15.44
CA LYS A 302 -8.68 -15.56 15.52
C LYS A 302 -9.98 -16.11 14.93
N TRP A 303 -10.52 -15.42 13.92
CA TRP A 303 -11.76 -15.84 13.23
C TRP A 303 -11.56 -17.01 12.26
N LEU A 304 -10.32 -17.34 11.92
CA LEU A 304 -9.96 -18.42 11.00
C LEU A 304 -9.36 -19.60 11.76
N GLY A 305 -9.77 -20.82 11.42
CA GLY A 305 -9.07 -22.03 11.82
C GLY A 305 -7.69 -22.12 11.16
N GLU A 306 -6.75 -22.85 11.77
CA GLU A 306 -5.35 -22.89 11.33
C GLU A 306 -5.18 -23.35 9.87
N THR A 307 -5.90 -24.38 9.45
CA THR A 307 -5.85 -24.88 8.07
C THR A 307 -6.33 -23.82 7.07
N SER A 308 -7.43 -23.12 7.37
CA SER A 308 -7.96 -22.04 6.52
C SER A 308 -7.02 -20.83 6.50
N ARG A 309 -6.45 -20.46 7.67
CA ARG A 309 -5.46 -19.39 7.80
C ARG A 309 -4.25 -19.66 6.90
N LEU A 310 -3.67 -20.85 7.00
CA LEU A 310 -2.51 -21.25 6.19
C LEU A 310 -2.83 -21.33 4.71
N PHE A 311 -4.00 -21.88 4.35
CA PHE A 311 -4.46 -21.94 2.97
C PHE A 311 -4.54 -20.54 2.35
N ILE A 312 -5.21 -19.61 3.02
CA ILE A 312 -5.33 -18.22 2.57
C ILE A 312 -3.94 -17.57 2.48
N LYS A 313 -3.10 -17.75 3.50
CA LYS A 313 -1.76 -17.14 3.56
C LYS A 313 -0.85 -17.65 2.43
N ARG A 314 -0.83 -18.95 2.15
CA ARG A 314 -0.06 -19.53 1.04
C ARG A 314 -0.61 -19.11 -0.33
N LEU A 315 -1.93 -18.99 -0.46
CA LEU A 315 -2.58 -18.68 -1.74
C LEU A 315 -2.48 -17.19 -2.11
N LEU A 316 -2.77 -16.29 -1.16
CA LEU A 316 -2.87 -14.83 -1.40
C LEU A 316 -1.67 -14.02 -0.90
N PHE A 317 -0.94 -14.53 0.08
CA PHE A 317 0.13 -13.80 0.76
C PHE A 317 1.45 -14.53 0.59
N SER A 318 1.88 -14.73 -0.66
CA SER A 318 3.18 -15.33 -1.01
C SER A 318 4.10 -14.39 -1.78
N TYR A 319 5.40 -14.45 -1.50
CA TYR A 319 6.41 -13.61 -2.14
C TYR A 319 6.50 -13.84 -3.66
N GLU A 320 6.19 -15.04 -4.14
CA GLU A 320 6.17 -15.37 -5.57
C GLU A 320 5.01 -14.73 -6.34
N SER A 321 3.93 -14.42 -5.64
CA SER A 321 2.69 -13.92 -6.24
C SER A 321 2.51 -12.42 -6.06
N SER A 322 2.99 -11.84 -4.95
CA SER A 322 2.73 -10.44 -4.62
C SER A 322 3.28 -9.45 -5.64
N LEU A 323 4.55 -9.60 -6.01
CA LEU A 323 5.22 -8.69 -6.94
C LEU A 323 4.53 -8.72 -8.33
N LEU A 324 4.11 -9.90 -8.78
CA LEU A 324 3.41 -10.04 -10.06
C LEU A 324 2.01 -9.42 -10.01
N GLY A 325 1.28 -9.62 -8.91
CA GLY A 325 -0.02 -8.99 -8.69
C GLY A 325 0.06 -7.47 -8.69
N GLU A 326 1.06 -6.91 -8.00
CA GLU A 326 1.31 -5.46 -7.95
C GLU A 326 1.70 -4.91 -9.34
N LEU A 327 2.58 -5.60 -10.07
CA LEU A 327 3.02 -5.18 -11.41
C LEU A 327 1.89 -5.24 -12.45
N LEU A 328 1.14 -6.35 -12.51
CA LEU A 328 0.02 -6.46 -13.44
C LEU A 328 -1.11 -5.49 -13.09
N SER A 329 -1.31 -5.22 -11.80
CA SER A 329 -2.24 -4.17 -11.35
C SER A 329 -1.80 -2.81 -11.88
N ALA A 330 -0.52 -2.46 -11.74
CA ALA A 330 0.01 -1.20 -12.26
C ALA A 330 -0.21 -1.05 -13.79
N ILE A 331 -0.07 -2.14 -14.55
CA ILE A 331 -0.30 -2.14 -16.00
C ILE A 331 -1.79 -1.98 -16.35
N GLY A 332 -2.68 -2.67 -15.64
CA GLY A 332 -4.12 -2.70 -15.95
C GLY A 332 -4.93 -1.57 -15.33
N GLN A 333 -4.37 -0.81 -14.39
CA GLN A 333 -5.10 0.15 -13.56
C GLN A 333 -5.82 1.24 -14.35
N SER A 334 -5.18 1.85 -15.36
CA SER A 334 -5.80 2.89 -16.19
C SER A 334 -7.03 2.37 -16.95
N TYR A 335 -6.95 1.13 -17.45
CA TYR A 335 -8.05 0.46 -18.13
C TYR A 335 -9.21 0.16 -17.16
N PHE A 336 -8.92 -0.35 -15.96
CA PHE A 336 -9.94 -0.62 -14.96
C PHE A 336 -10.64 0.65 -14.50
N LEU A 337 -9.90 1.72 -14.20
CA LEU A 337 -10.47 3.01 -13.80
C LEU A 337 -11.35 3.59 -14.90
N THR A 338 -10.88 3.61 -16.14
CA THR A 338 -11.64 4.09 -17.30
C THR A 338 -12.90 3.25 -17.54
N SER A 339 -12.79 1.93 -17.51
CA SER A 339 -13.91 1.01 -17.71
C SER A 339 -14.97 1.17 -16.62
N LEU A 340 -14.52 1.32 -15.37
CA LEU A 340 -15.41 1.52 -14.23
C LEU A 340 -16.11 2.87 -14.30
N SER A 341 -15.40 3.96 -14.63
CA SER A 341 -16.05 5.25 -14.88
C SER A 341 -17.09 5.16 -16.00
N ARG A 342 -16.81 4.42 -17.08
CA ARG A 342 -17.77 4.26 -18.20
C ARG A 342 -18.93 3.29 -17.94
N SER A 343 -18.94 2.60 -16.80
CA SER A 343 -20.05 1.75 -16.37
C SER A 343 -21.27 2.56 -15.94
N ASP A 344 -22.28 1.89 -15.37
CA ASP A 344 -23.48 2.50 -14.78
C ASP A 344 -23.18 3.56 -13.71
N LEU A 345 -21.94 3.60 -13.19
CA LEU A 345 -21.48 4.71 -12.35
C LEU A 345 -21.74 6.07 -13.01
N LYS A 346 -21.57 6.22 -14.32
CA LYS A 346 -21.81 7.50 -15.03
C LYS A 346 -23.19 8.11 -14.77
N GLU A 347 -24.20 7.30 -14.41
CA GLU A 347 -25.58 7.73 -14.18
C GLU A 347 -25.89 8.00 -12.70
N SER A 348 -24.87 8.00 -11.83
CA SER A 348 -25.06 8.08 -10.38
C SER A 348 -25.30 9.49 -9.82
N GLY A 349 -25.35 10.53 -10.67
CA GLY A 349 -25.53 11.92 -10.24
C GLY A 349 -26.79 12.16 -9.42
N LEU A 350 -27.88 11.44 -9.72
CA LEU A 350 -29.12 11.50 -8.94
C LEU A 350 -28.94 10.93 -7.53
N ALA A 351 -28.24 9.80 -7.40
CA ALA A 351 -27.97 9.18 -6.10
C ALA A 351 -27.05 10.04 -5.23
N ALA A 352 -26.02 10.64 -5.85
CA ALA A 352 -25.12 11.57 -5.19
C ALA A 352 -25.86 12.80 -4.65
N ARG A 353 -26.78 13.39 -5.42
CA ARG A 353 -27.62 14.50 -4.96
C ARG A 353 -28.59 14.10 -3.84
N ALA A 354 -29.11 12.87 -3.88
CA ALA A 354 -30.05 12.38 -2.87
C ALA A 354 -29.41 12.12 -1.50
N VAL A 355 -28.15 11.64 -1.45
CA VAL A 355 -27.48 11.27 -0.19
C VAL A 355 -26.43 12.29 0.25
N SER A 356 -25.69 12.84 -0.71
CA SER A 356 -24.59 13.83 -0.66
C SER A 356 -23.42 13.35 -1.51
N TYR A 357 -22.75 14.29 -2.17
CA TYR A 357 -21.52 14.02 -2.94
C TYR A 357 -20.43 13.36 -2.10
N TYR A 358 -20.31 13.71 -0.82
CA TYR A 358 -19.34 13.11 0.09
C TYR A 358 -19.58 11.61 0.29
N VAL A 359 -20.78 11.23 0.75
CA VAL A 359 -21.10 9.83 1.04
C VAL A 359 -21.04 9.00 -0.24
N TRP A 360 -21.55 9.54 -1.34
CA TRP A 360 -21.50 8.85 -2.63
C TRP A 360 -20.08 8.71 -3.18
N GLY A 361 -19.23 9.72 -2.96
CA GLY A 361 -17.79 9.65 -3.22
C GLY A 361 -17.11 8.48 -2.52
N LEU A 362 -17.44 8.23 -1.24
CA LEU A 362 -16.94 7.08 -0.49
C LEU A 362 -17.37 5.74 -1.11
N VAL A 363 -18.61 5.66 -1.60
CA VAL A 363 -19.12 4.47 -2.29
C VAL A 363 -18.35 4.26 -3.60
N GLY A 364 -18.18 5.29 -4.42
CA GLY A 364 -17.44 5.22 -5.68
C GLY A 364 -15.99 4.76 -5.49
N HIS A 365 -15.28 5.35 -4.52
CA HIS A 365 -13.92 4.91 -4.16
C HIS A 365 -13.87 3.49 -3.62
N SER A 366 -14.85 3.08 -2.81
CA SER A 366 -14.94 1.72 -2.30
C SER A 366 -15.09 0.71 -3.44
N ILE A 367 -15.90 1.02 -4.46
CA ILE A 367 -16.04 0.17 -5.65
C ILE A 367 -14.70 0.06 -6.39
N ILE A 368 -14.00 1.17 -6.63
CA ILE A 368 -12.65 1.15 -7.24
C ILE A 368 -11.71 0.24 -6.46
N VAL A 369 -11.59 0.47 -5.15
CA VAL A 369 -10.66 -0.27 -4.28
C VAL A 369 -10.99 -1.76 -4.29
N VAL A 370 -12.27 -2.14 -4.21
CA VAL A 370 -12.71 -3.55 -4.25
C VAL A 370 -12.38 -4.20 -5.59
N VAL A 371 -12.63 -3.54 -6.72
CA VAL A 371 -12.33 -4.07 -8.05
C VAL A 371 -10.81 -4.28 -8.21
N LEU A 372 -10.01 -3.30 -7.83
CA LEU A 372 -8.55 -3.38 -7.94
C LEU A 372 -7.95 -4.44 -7.00
N ILE A 373 -8.43 -4.52 -5.75
CA ILE A 373 -8.01 -5.57 -4.82
C ILE A 373 -8.43 -6.96 -5.34
N GLY A 374 -9.65 -7.07 -5.87
CA GLY A 374 -10.15 -8.31 -6.47
C GLY A 374 -9.26 -8.79 -7.62
N PHE A 375 -8.82 -7.88 -8.49
CA PHE A 375 -7.86 -8.17 -9.55
C PHE A 375 -6.50 -8.63 -9.00
N ILE A 376 -5.92 -7.90 -8.03
CA ILE A 376 -4.66 -8.29 -7.38
C ILE A 376 -4.78 -9.69 -6.78
N MET A 377 -5.88 -9.98 -6.08
CA MET A 377 -6.15 -11.29 -5.49
C MET A 377 -6.24 -12.38 -6.57
N ALA A 378 -6.97 -12.15 -7.65
CA ALA A 378 -7.10 -13.11 -8.76
C ALA A 378 -5.74 -13.45 -9.38
N VAL A 379 -4.92 -12.44 -9.70
CA VAL A 379 -3.55 -12.64 -10.21
C VAL A 379 -2.71 -13.44 -9.22
N ARG A 380 -2.80 -13.12 -7.93
CA ARG A 380 -2.03 -13.83 -6.89
C ARG A 380 -2.43 -15.29 -6.77
N ILE A 381 -3.73 -15.58 -6.79
CA ILE A 381 -4.27 -16.96 -6.77
C ILE A 381 -3.71 -17.74 -7.96
N VAL A 382 -3.87 -17.22 -9.17
CA VAL A 382 -3.40 -17.89 -10.40
C VAL A 382 -1.90 -18.15 -10.33
N ARG A 383 -1.11 -17.15 -9.92
CA ARG A 383 0.34 -17.27 -9.81
C ARG A 383 0.77 -18.27 -8.74
N ALA A 384 0.14 -18.26 -7.57
CA ALA A 384 0.43 -19.20 -6.49
C ALA A 384 0.11 -20.64 -6.92
N VAL A 385 -1.07 -20.87 -7.50
CA VAL A 385 -1.47 -22.19 -8.03
C VAL A 385 -0.50 -22.67 -9.11
N ALA A 386 -0.15 -21.81 -10.07
CA ALA A 386 0.81 -22.15 -11.11
C ALA A 386 2.20 -22.48 -10.54
N CYS A 387 2.69 -21.69 -9.59
CA CYS A 387 3.98 -21.91 -8.94
C CYS A 387 4.02 -23.25 -8.20
N VAL A 388 2.98 -23.54 -7.41
CA VAL A 388 2.89 -24.80 -6.66
C VAL A 388 2.73 -25.98 -7.61
N ARG A 389 1.90 -25.87 -8.65
CA ARG A 389 1.70 -26.92 -9.64
C ARG A 389 2.99 -27.25 -10.38
N TRP A 390 3.72 -26.23 -10.83
CA TRP A 390 4.99 -26.40 -11.53
C TRP A 390 6.05 -27.07 -10.65
N LYS A 391 6.14 -26.68 -9.37
CA LYS A 391 7.22 -27.12 -8.50
C LYS A 391 6.95 -28.45 -7.81
N PHE A 392 5.71 -28.73 -7.43
CA PHE A 392 5.36 -29.88 -6.59
C PHE A 392 4.36 -30.84 -7.25
N GLY A 393 3.74 -30.46 -8.37
CA GLY A 393 2.68 -31.23 -9.04
C GLY A 393 1.36 -31.34 -8.27
N ARG A 394 1.37 -31.18 -6.93
CA ARG A 394 0.27 -31.42 -6.00
C ARG A 394 -0.16 -30.12 -5.31
N VAL A 395 -1.03 -29.35 -5.96
CA VAL A 395 -1.45 -28.02 -5.49
C VAL A 395 -2.09 -28.07 -4.10
N TRP A 396 -3.12 -28.90 -3.94
CA TRP A 396 -3.89 -28.99 -2.70
C TRP A 396 -3.02 -29.39 -1.50
N ALA A 397 -2.12 -30.36 -1.67
CA ALA A 397 -1.25 -30.83 -0.61
C ALA A 397 -0.37 -29.70 -0.03
N ILE A 398 0.26 -28.88 -0.88
CA ILE A 398 1.10 -27.77 -0.42
C ILE A 398 0.26 -26.64 0.20
N LEU A 399 -0.94 -26.38 -0.32
CA LEU A 399 -1.77 -25.29 0.20
C LEU A 399 -2.42 -25.63 1.55
N THR A 400 -2.69 -26.90 1.85
CA THR A 400 -3.43 -27.28 3.08
C THR A 400 -2.61 -28.06 4.11
N ALA A 401 -1.46 -28.65 3.75
CA ALA A 401 -0.68 -29.46 4.68
C ALA A 401 -0.17 -28.64 5.88
N PRO A 402 -0.22 -29.18 7.10
CA PRO A 402 0.34 -28.51 8.26
C PRO A 402 1.87 -28.43 8.17
N CYS A 403 2.43 -27.36 8.73
CA CYS A 403 3.86 -27.18 8.93
C CYS A 403 4.09 -26.54 10.31
N SER A 404 4.89 -27.19 11.14
CA SER A 404 5.18 -26.77 12.52
C SER A 404 5.88 -25.40 12.57
N VAL A 405 6.73 -25.10 11.58
CA VAL A 405 7.34 -23.77 11.41
C VAL A 405 6.28 -22.72 11.11
N ASP A 406 5.35 -22.96 10.17
CA ASP A 406 4.27 -21.99 9.87
C ASP A 406 3.39 -21.69 11.09
N THR A 407 3.16 -22.72 11.90
CA THR A 407 2.37 -22.63 13.14
C THR A 407 3.12 -21.81 14.20
N THR A 408 4.43 -22.04 14.34
CA THR A 408 5.29 -21.33 15.31
C THR A 408 5.53 -19.88 14.88
N PHE A 409 5.68 -19.64 13.58
CA PHE A 409 5.90 -18.33 13.02
C PHE A 409 4.61 -17.47 13.06
N ALA A 410 3.45 -18.11 12.93
CA ALA A 410 2.13 -17.53 13.17
C ALA A 410 1.93 -16.14 12.52
N THR A 411 1.53 -15.15 13.32
CA THR A 411 1.31 -13.75 12.92
C THR A 411 2.61 -12.96 12.74
N ARG A 412 3.77 -13.51 13.14
CA ARG A 412 5.08 -12.85 13.01
C ARG A 412 5.56 -12.85 11.56
N ASN A 413 5.21 -13.91 10.82
CA ASN A 413 5.41 -13.96 9.37
C ASN A 413 4.43 -13.01 8.66
N LYS A 414 4.96 -12.16 7.77
CA LYS A 414 4.16 -11.32 6.88
C LYS A 414 3.61 -12.13 5.71
N MET A 415 4.48 -12.84 5.00
CA MET A 415 4.14 -13.60 3.79
C MET A 415 4.89 -14.93 3.69
N MET A 416 4.30 -15.89 2.97
CA MET A 416 4.86 -17.21 2.72
C MET A 416 5.84 -17.22 1.54
N LEU A 417 6.85 -18.08 1.61
CA LEU A 417 7.76 -18.35 0.49
C LEU A 417 7.44 -19.75 -0.06
N LEU A 418 6.57 -19.84 -1.07
CA LEU A 418 6.03 -21.11 -1.57
C LEU A 418 7.13 -22.02 -2.13
N SER A 419 8.08 -21.43 -2.84
CA SER A 419 9.24 -22.15 -3.36
C SER A 419 10.29 -22.44 -2.27
N GLY A 420 10.12 -21.89 -1.08
CA GLY A 420 10.92 -22.18 0.10
C GLY A 420 10.57 -23.53 0.74
N TYR A 421 9.44 -24.12 0.39
CA TYR A 421 9.07 -25.44 0.88
C TYR A 421 9.79 -26.58 0.13
N CYS A 422 9.91 -27.71 0.82
CA CYS A 422 10.13 -29.04 0.27
C CYS A 422 9.03 -30.00 0.75
N TRP A 423 8.74 -31.00 -0.08
CA TRP A 423 7.79 -32.05 0.23
C TRP A 423 8.55 -33.36 0.39
N ASP A 424 8.59 -33.90 1.60
CA ASP A 424 9.34 -35.11 1.93
C ASP A 424 8.52 -36.01 2.85
N GLY A 425 8.55 -37.33 2.64
CA GLY A 425 7.81 -38.30 3.46
C GLY A 425 6.30 -38.03 3.59
N GLY A 426 5.68 -37.36 2.61
CA GLY A 426 4.25 -36.96 2.69
C GLY A 426 3.98 -35.75 3.58
N ARG A 427 5.02 -35.02 4.00
CA ARG A 427 4.98 -33.89 4.93
C ARG A 427 5.62 -32.66 4.29
N LEU A 428 5.23 -31.49 4.79
CA LEU A 428 5.70 -30.20 4.28
C LEU A 428 6.76 -29.61 5.21
N TYR A 429 7.90 -29.22 4.65
CA TYR A 429 9.02 -28.63 5.38
C TYR A 429 9.52 -27.36 4.70
N TYR A 430 10.17 -26.48 5.46
CA TYR A 430 10.96 -25.38 4.92
C TYR A 430 12.40 -25.80 4.70
N LYS A 431 12.95 -25.40 3.56
CA LYS A 431 14.38 -25.53 3.27
C LYS A 431 15.21 -24.57 4.12
N PRO A 432 16.49 -24.91 4.41
CA PRO A 432 17.44 -24.01 5.08
C PRO A 432 17.49 -22.59 4.50
N GLU A 433 17.46 -22.45 3.16
CA GLU A 433 17.54 -21.14 2.51
C GLU A 433 16.30 -20.29 2.78
N ALA A 434 15.14 -20.91 2.97
CA ALA A 434 13.89 -20.22 3.30
C ALA A 434 13.90 -19.76 4.76
N LEU A 435 14.37 -20.60 5.69
CA LEU A 435 14.57 -20.22 7.09
C LEU A 435 15.53 -19.03 7.18
N LYS A 436 16.63 -19.07 6.42
CA LYS A 436 17.58 -17.96 6.26
C LYS A 436 16.90 -16.71 5.69
N ALA A 437 16.09 -16.83 4.64
CA ALA A 437 15.35 -15.71 4.04
C ALA A 437 14.44 -15.00 5.03
N PHE A 438 13.81 -15.74 5.94
CA PHE A 438 12.97 -15.22 7.00
C PHE A 438 13.73 -14.66 8.21
N GLY A 439 15.06 -14.81 8.24
CA GLY A 439 15.87 -14.41 9.39
C GLY A 439 15.69 -15.33 10.61
N LEU A 440 15.21 -16.55 10.38
CA LEU A 440 15.10 -17.59 11.42
C LEU A 440 16.49 -18.19 11.65
N LEU A 441 16.92 -18.17 12.91
CA LEU A 441 18.23 -18.63 13.34
C LEU A 441 18.06 -19.80 14.31
N ARG A 442 19.08 -20.65 14.38
CA ARG A 442 19.21 -21.70 15.40
C ARG A 442 19.85 -21.09 16.64
N MET A 443 19.34 -21.43 17.81
CA MET A 443 20.02 -21.24 19.09
C MET A 443 20.23 -22.60 19.73
N GLU A 444 21.40 -22.82 20.29
CA GLU A 444 21.74 -24.02 21.06
C GLU A 444 22.20 -23.62 22.46
N GLU A 445 21.62 -24.26 23.47
CA GLU A 445 22.01 -24.10 24.88
C GLU A 445 23.09 -25.12 25.26
N GLU A 446 23.72 -24.93 26.43
CA GLU A 446 24.82 -25.77 26.91
C GLU A 446 24.41 -27.24 27.09
N ASP A 447 23.12 -27.50 27.32
CA ASP A 447 22.54 -28.83 27.43
C ASP A 447 22.27 -29.52 26.07
N GLY A 448 22.59 -28.84 24.95
CA GLY A 448 22.34 -29.30 23.58
C GLY A 448 20.91 -29.06 23.10
N SER A 449 20.06 -28.40 23.91
CA SER A 449 18.69 -28.08 23.50
C SER A 449 18.69 -27.06 22.36
N GLU A 450 18.03 -27.41 21.26
CA GLU A 450 17.91 -26.56 20.08
C GLU A 450 16.61 -25.75 20.08
N PHE A 451 16.71 -24.49 19.66
CA PHE A 451 15.60 -23.56 19.58
C PHE A 451 15.63 -22.76 18.28
N ILE A 452 14.45 -22.31 17.86
CA ILE A 452 14.32 -21.34 16.78
C ILE A 452 14.22 -19.93 17.36
N VAL A 453 15.06 -19.03 16.86
CA VAL A 453 15.11 -17.64 17.29
C VAL A 453 14.91 -16.68 16.14
N LEU A 454 14.31 -15.54 16.43
CA LEU A 454 14.09 -14.46 15.46
C LEU A 454 14.29 -13.10 16.11
N ARG A 455 14.57 -12.10 15.28
CA ARG A 455 14.65 -10.72 15.72
C ARG A 455 13.25 -10.14 15.94
N LYS A 456 12.91 -9.78 17.17
CA LYS A 456 11.63 -9.15 17.49
C LYS A 456 11.60 -7.73 16.94
N LEU A 457 10.64 -7.45 16.05
CA LEU A 457 10.39 -6.12 15.55
C LEU A 457 9.53 -5.34 16.54
N HIS A 458 10.13 -4.34 17.19
CA HIS A 458 9.40 -3.32 17.95
C HIS A 458 8.96 -2.18 17.03
N TRP A 459 8.09 -1.29 17.49
CA TRP A 459 7.58 -0.17 16.69
C TRP A 459 8.71 0.68 16.12
N PHE A 460 9.47 1.33 16.99
CA PHE A 460 10.55 2.25 16.60
C PHE A 460 11.89 1.95 17.29
N GLN A 461 11.85 1.16 18.37
CA GLN A 461 13.03 0.76 19.11
C GLN A 461 13.73 -0.40 18.39
N VAL A 462 15.06 -0.41 18.50
CA VAL A 462 15.89 -1.54 18.06
C VAL A 462 16.82 -1.94 19.21
N PRO A 463 16.31 -2.74 20.18
CA PRO A 463 17.08 -3.14 21.34
C PRO A 463 18.38 -3.82 20.95
N THR A 464 19.40 -3.74 21.79
CA THR A 464 20.68 -4.42 21.57
C THR A 464 20.50 -5.94 21.63
N VAL A 465 19.67 -6.39 22.58
CA VAL A 465 19.21 -7.79 22.71
C VAL A 465 17.77 -7.86 22.21
N ASP A 466 17.60 -8.30 20.98
CA ASP A 466 16.30 -8.38 20.31
C ASP A 466 16.05 -9.73 19.62
N LEU A 467 16.96 -10.69 19.79
CA LEU A 467 16.68 -12.08 19.44
C LEU A 467 15.85 -12.71 20.54
N ILE A 468 14.72 -13.29 20.15
CA ILE A 468 13.84 -14.02 21.03
C ILE A 468 13.70 -15.45 20.54
N VAL A 469 13.61 -16.37 21.50
CA VAL A 469 13.19 -17.75 21.26
C VAL A 469 11.69 -17.77 21.02
N ILE A 470 11.24 -18.46 19.96
CA ILE A 470 9.82 -18.62 19.66
C ILE A 470 9.36 -20.08 19.61
N GLY A 471 10.28 -21.04 19.57
CA GLY A 471 9.96 -22.46 19.55
C GLY A 471 11.15 -23.33 19.90
N SER A 472 10.87 -24.50 20.47
CA SER A 472 11.84 -25.58 20.68
C SER A 472 11.90 -26.47 19.44
N VAL A 473 13.10 -26.89 19.07
CA VAL A 473 13.33 -27.77 17.93
C VAL A 473 13.57 -29.19 18.45
N SER A 474 12.83 -30.15 17.91
CA SER A 474 13.03 -31.58 18.17
C SER A 474 13.08 -32.28 16.82
N ASP A 475 14.25 -32.81 16.47
CA ASP A 475 14.57 -33.32 15.13
C ASP A 475 14.31 -32.27 14.02
N GLU A 476 13.25 -32.47 13.24
CA GLU A 476 12.80 -31.58 12.17
C GLU A 476 11.57 -30.75 12.57
N HIS A 477 11.02 -30.96 13.76
CA HIS A 477 9.78 -30.35 14.22
C HIS A 477 10.05 -29.14 15.11
N VAL A 478 9.16 -28.14 15.03
CA VAL A 478 9.25 -26.92 15.83
C VAL A 478 7.99 -26.75 16.67
N GLU A 479 8.13 -26.84 17.99
CA GLU A 479 7.02 -26.65 18.92
C GLU A 479 7.03 -25.20 19.46
N PRO A 480 5.91 -24.45 19.39
CA PRO A 480 5.83 -23.12 19.96
C PRO A 480 6.11 -23.13 21.47
N CYS A 481 6.90 -22.18 21.95
CA CYS A 481 7.19 -22.03 23.39
C CYS A 481 7.00 -20.58 23.86
N ALA A 482 7.14 -20.35 25.17
CA ALA A 482 7.06 -19.01 25.74
C ALA A 482 8.23 -18.14 25.23
N GLU A 483 7.93 -16.91 24.81
CA GLU A 483 8.97 -16.00 24.34
C GLU A 483 9.96 -15.69 25.47
N ARG A 484 11.25 -15.89 25.19
CA ARG A 484 12.34 -15.54 26.09
C ARG A 484 13.55 -14.99 25.34
N PRO A 485 14.44 -14.22 25.99
CA PRO A 485 15.67 -13.76 25.37
C PRO A 485 16.54 -14.92 24.87
N CYS A 486 17.25 -14.68 23.77
CA CYS A 486 18.26 -15.59 23.26
C CYS A 486 19.51 -15.57 24.16
N THR A 487 19.81 -16.68 24.81
CA THR A 487 20.94 -16.84 25.75
C THR A 487 22.03 -17.78 25.22
N GLY A 488 21.70 -18.65 24.26
CA GLY A 488 22.62 -19.65 23.71
C GLY A 488 23.44 -19.18 22.51
N VAL A 489 24.22 -20.11 21.96
CA VAL A 489 25.04 -19.89 20.75
C VAL A 489 24.14 -19.86 19.52
N VAL A 490 24.30 -18.84 18.68
CA VAL A 490 23.44 -18.60 17.52
C VAL A 490 24.13 -19.03 16.23
N SER A 491 23.45 -19.84 15.43
CA SER A 491 23.91 -20.32 14.12
C SER A 491 22.75 -20.37 13.11
N LEU A 492 23.01 -20.89 11.91
CA LEU A 492 21.98 -21.16 10.90
C LEU A 492 21.57 -22.63 10.92
N PHE A 493 20.33 -22.90 10.53
CA PHE A 493 19.90 -24.27 10.28
C PHE A 493 20.51 -24.82 9.00
N GLY A 494 21.19 -25.96 9.09
CA GLY A 494 21.66 -26.73 7.93
C GLY A 494 20.65 -27.77 7.43
N ARG A 495 19.54 -27.99 8.15
CA ARG A 495 18.51 -28.98 7.85
C ARG A 495 17.13 -28.36 7.64
N SER A 496 16.25 -29.09 6.96
CA SER A 496 14.86 -28.66 6.75
C SER A 496 14.05 -28.81 8.04
N LEU A 497 13.11 -27.89 8.29
CA LEU A 497 12.23 -27.93 9.46
C LEU A 497 10.76 -27.81 9.06
N GLY A 498 9.86 -28.51 9.75
CA GLY A 498 8.44 -28.53 9.42
C GLY A 498 7.70 -29.77 9.92
N GLY A 499 6.85 -30.35 9.08
CA GLY A 499 5.97 -31.46 9.41
C GLY A 499 4.78 -31.07 10.32
N PRO A 500 3.82 -31.99 10.54
CA PRO A 500 2.72 -31.78 11.47
C PRO A 500 3.21 -31.76 12.93
N LEU A 501 2.54 -30.99 13.78
CA LEU A 501 2.65 -31.14 15.23
C LEU A 501 1.82 -32.34 15.69
N ASP A 502 2.32 -33.09 16.69
CA ASP A 502 1.57 -34.20 17.27
C ASP A 502 0.28 -33.71 17.95
N ARG A 503 -0.86 -34.30 17.56
CA ARG A 503 -2.22 -33.86 17.96
C ARG A 503 -2.46 -33.86 19.48
N SER A 504 -1.73 -34.67 20.25
CA SER A 504 -1.86 -34.76 21.72
C SER A 504 -1.37 -33.49 22.44
N LYS A 505 -0.39 -32.77 21.90
CA LYS A 505 0.17 -31.56 22.52
C LYS A 505 -0.61 -30.28 22.19
N VAL A 506 -1.32 -30.24 21.06
CA VAL A 506 -2.08 -29.06 20.58
C VAL A 506 -3.23 -28.68 21.52
N TRP A 507 -3.89 -29.66 22.15
CA TRP A 507 -4.95 -29.40 23.13
C TRP A 507 -4.43 -28.80 24.45
N SER A 508 -3.21 -29.15 24.88
CA SER A 508 -2.59 -28.59 26.08
C SER A 508 -2.23 -27.09 25.93
N LEU A 509 -1.86 -26.67 24.71
CA LEU A 509 -1.50 -25.29 24.39
C LEU A 509 -2.70 -24.33 24.39
N ARG A 510 -3.91 -24.82 24.10
CA ARG A 510 -5.15 -24.03 24.19
C ARG A 510 -5.47 -23.63 25.64
N GLY A 511 -5.03 -24.43 26.61
CA GLY A 511 -5.16 -24.13 28.04
C GLY A 511 -4.10 -23.16 28.59
N ARG A 512 -2.87 -23.19 28.06
CA ARG A 512 -1.75 -22.34 28.53
C ARG A 512 -1.69 -20.95 27.91
N ASN A 513 -2.34 -20.72 26.77
CA ASN A 513 -2.48 -19.38 26.15
C ASN A 513 -3.51 -18.46 26.84
N LYS A 514 -3.94 -18.78 28.08
CA LYS A 514 -4.48 -17.78 28.99
C LYS A 514 -3.35 -16.81 29.34
N VAL A 515 -3.33 -15.68 28.64
CA VAL A 515 -2.57 -14.48 29.01
C VAL A 515 -2.71 -14.29 30.52
N SER A 516 -1.62 -14.49 31.28
CA SER A 516 -1.59 -14.03 32.66
C SER A 516 -1.61 -12.50 32.61
N SER A 517 -2.68 -11.90 33.14
CA SER A 517 -2.71 -10.50 33.52
C SER A 517 -1.46 -10.18 34.34
N SER A 518 -0.74 -9.13 33.95
CA SER A 518 0.49 -8.65 34.60
C SER A 518 0.37 -8.63 36.13
N PRO A 519 1.42 -9.02 36.88
CA PRO A 519 1.53 -8.58 38.25
C PRO A 519 1.91 -7.09 38.27
N SER A 520 1.20 -6.35 39.11
CA SER A 520 1.40 -4.94 39.43
C SER A 520 2.86 -4.63 39.80
N LEU A 521 3.37 -3.49 39.33
CA LEU A 521 4.58 -2.86 39.86
C LEU A 521 4.46 -2.71 41.38
N ARG A 522 5.20 -3.53 42.13
CA ARG A 522 5.75 -3.17 43.45
C ARG A 522 6.89 -4.13 43.76
N SER A 523 8.01 -3.52 44.16
CA SER A 523 9.25 -4.09 44.73
C SER A 523 10.00 -5.11 43.86
N ILE A 524 11.16 -4.71 43.36
CA ILE A 524 12.45 -5.36 43.70
C ILE A 524 13.53 -4.28 43.65
N GLN A 525 14.26 -4.21 44.77
CA GLN A 525 15.36 -3.31 45.06
C GLN A 525 16.59 -3.58 44.18
N VAL A 526 17.31 -2.49 43.96
CA VAL A 526 18.73 -2.36 43.65
C VAL A 526 19.56 -3.54 44.16
N VAL A 527 20.28 -4.20 43.25
CA VAL A 527 21.59 -4.80 43.55
C VAL A 527 22.53 -4.47 42.39
N ALA A 528 23.54 -3.67 42.73
CA ALA A 528 24.68 -3.33 41.88
C ALA A 528 25.76 -4.40 42.01
N CYS A 529 26.49 -4.66 40.92
CA CYS A 529 27.86 -5.19 40.83
C CYS A 529 28.37 -4.73 39.43
N THR A 530 29.39 -3.88 39.19
CA THR A 530 30.86 -3.95 39.45
C THR A 530 31.41 -5.35 39.21
N GLU A 531 32.28 -5.67 38.26
CA GLU A 531 33.24 -4.95 37.38
C GLU A 531 33.12 -5.44 35.93
#